data_AF-A0A949XW25-F1
#
_entry.id   AF-A0A949XW25-F1
#
_cell.length_a   1.000
_cell.length_b   1.000
_cell.length_c   1.000
_cell.angle_alpha   90.00
_cell.angle_beta   90.00
_cell.angle_gamma   90.00
#
_symmetry.space_group_name_H-M   'P 1'
#
loop_
_entity.id
_entity.type
_entity.pdbx_description
1 polymer ?
#
loop_
_entity_poly.entity_id
_entity_poly.type
_entity_poly.pdbx_seq_one_letter_code
_entity_poly.pdbx_strand_id
1 'polypeptide(L)'
;MRIVMRLLVSALACFLSIAALAQTPAEPDAKPAPHREPPPGTLHSVTVKGNQLYTSADIIRESGLKPGQHITAGIIEQARKKLQDTELFNDVADEYRFTAGPTPGYDITFEVAENQQLFPMRFERIGLSPDAARACLKEHVDLYSDRIPGTQGVLNRYTAAMQECVKAGNPKLKIHALISNDDPQQLAVLFAPETPAPAISQVVVSGNQAVDTGTILRAVNQVAVGVPLSDTRLKLILDGTIRPLYAAKGYAAVSFPKVETEPSKDNLGVIVKVQIADGPAFKFGTIRFRGSGMEEDVIRSTIPFKPGAPYDGEKVDNFRLSLLQNLKRHGMLDASVLTNSDTDDSNRTVNVTYTVTPGAVYNFAKLDVQGLDITSQPVIEKLWGEKPGHPFNPEYPDFFMKRVAQEGIFDNLGDSRTDYTADSSTHNVTVHLYFKGGESAANRAKREREQKDKQTSDGNWSPW
;
A
#
# COMPACT_ATOMS: atom_id res chain seq x y z
N MET A 1 -21.90 -17.17 -24.08
CA MET A 1 -20.95 -16.73 -25.11
C MET A 1 -19.91 -17.83 -25.26
N ARG A 2 -19.98 -18.59 -26.36
CA ARG A 2 -19.13 -19.76 -26.66
C ARG A 2 -17.81 -19.27 -27.27
N ILE A 3 -16.68 -19.88 -26.94
CA ILE A 3 -15.61 -20.25 -27.90
C ILE A 3 -14.88 -21.47 -27.32
N VAL A 4 -14.96 -22.57 -28.07
CA VAL A 4 -14.21 -23.83 -27.90
C VAL A 4 -13.29 -23.88 -29.11
N MET A 5 -11.97 -23.94 -28.92
CA MET A 5 -11.02 -24.13 -30.01
C MET A 5 -10.42 -25.54 -29.92
N ARG A 6 -10.87 -26.42 -30.81
CA ARG A 6 -10.28 -27.74 -31.10
C ARG A 6 -9.20 -27.56 -32.16
N LEU A 7 -8.01 -28.12 -31.93
CA LEU A 7 -6.98 -28.30 -32.96
C LEU A 7 -6.84 -29.79 -33.27
N LEU A 8 -7.23 -30.15 -34.50
CA LEU A 8 -6.96 -31.43 -35.14
C LEU A 8 -5.48 -31.49 -35.57
N VAL A 9 -4.81 -32.60 -35.27
CA VAL A 9 -3.52 -32.96 -35.89
C VAL A 9 -3.81 -34.01 -36.96
N SER A 10 -3.62 -33.63 -38.22
CA SER A 10 -3.73 -34.53 -39.38
C SER A 10 -2.33 -35.03 -39.75
N ALA A 11 -2.17 -36.35 -39.77
CA ALA A 11 -0.99 -37.03 -40.29
C ALA A 11 -1.01 -37.03 -41.83
N LEU A 12 0.10 -36.61 -42.45
CA LEU A 12 0.33 -36.79 -43.88
C LEU A 12 1.73 -37.37 -44.09
N ALA A 13 1.78 -38.62 -44.53
CA ALA A 13 2.99 -39.31 -44.92
C ALA A 13 3.30 -39.03 -46.39
N CYS A 14 4.48 -38.47 -46.67
CA CYS A 14 5.04 -38.39 -48.02
C CYS A 14 6.36 -39.18 -48.06
N PHE A 15 6.35 -40.26 -48.83
CA PHE A 15 7.54 -40.93 -49.32
C PHE A 15 8.22 -40.06 -50.38
N LEU A 16 9.52 -39.80 -50.24
CA LEU A 16 10.35 -39.30 -51.34
C LEU A 16 11.74 -39.94 -51.26
N SER A 17 12.12 -40.50 -52.41
CA SER A 17 13.23 -41.39 -52.66
C SER A 17 14.60 -40.73 -52.47
N ILE A 18 15.53 -41.51 -51.92
CA ILE A 18 16.94 -41.17 -51.73
C ILE A 18 17.65 -41.27 -53.08
N ALA A 19 18.12 -40.15 -53.62
CA ALA A 19 19.14 -40.11 -54.67
C ALA A 19 20.48 -39.72 -54.02
N ALA A 20 21.42 -40.67 -54.01
CA ALA A 20 22.77 -40.48 -53.50
C ALA A 20 23.58 -39.61 -54.47
N LEU A 21 23.78 -38.33 -54.11
CA LEU A 21 24.85 -37.50 -54.66
C LEU A 21 26.09 -37.71 -53.80
N ALA A 22 27.14 -38.26 -54.42
CA ALA A 22 28.45 -38.41 -53.82
C ALA A 22 29.00 -37.03 -53.43
N GLN A 23 29.03 -36.74 -52.13
CA GLN A 23 29.76 -35.61 -51.57
C GLN A 23 31.25 -35.96 -51.61
N THR A 24 32.03 -35.14 -52.31
CA THR A 24 33.49 -35.08 -52.18
C THR A 24 33.86 -34.93 -50.69
N PRO A 25 34.88 -35.64 -50.18
CA PRO A 25 35.30 -35.49 -48.79
C PRO A 25 35.68 -34.02 -48.53
N ALA A 26 35.01 -33.39 -47.57
CA ALA A 26 35.44 -32.12 -47.02
C ALA A 26 36.86 -32.29 -46.46
N GLU A 27 37.76 -31.41 -46.88
CA GLU A 27 39.09 -31.24 -46.31
C GLU A 27 38.95 -31.07 -44.79
N PRO A 28 39.76 -31.75 -43.96
CA PRO A 28 39.69 -31.56 -42.51
C PRO A 28 40.01 -30.10 -42.20
N ASP A 29 39.07 -29.42 -41.54
CA ASP A 29 39.22 -28.06 -41.03
C ASP A 29 40.60 -27.90 -40.39
N ALA A 30 41.38 -26.97 -40.92
CA ALA A 30 42.68 -26.63 -40.41
C ALA A 30 42.54 -26.29 -38.91
N LYS A 31 43.26 -27.05 -38.08
CA LYS A 31 43.44 -26.76 -36.65
C LYS A 31 43.74 -25.25 -36.50
N PRO A 32 43.02 -24.50 -35.63
CA PRO A 32 43.35 -23.11 -35.36
C PRO A 32 44.85 -23.02 -35.03
N ALA A 33 45.58 -22.19 -35.78
CA ALA A 33 46.98 -21.95 -35.49
C ALA A 33 47.10 -21.52 -34.01
N PRO A 34 48.06 -22.07 -33.25
CA PRO A 34 48.24 -21.67 -31.86
C PRO A 34 48.37 -20.15 -31.81
N HIS A 35 47.58 -19.48 -30.96
CA HIS A 35 47.76 -18.07 -30.66
C HIS A 35 49.21 -17.90 -30.19
N ARG A 36 50.07 -17.37 -31.08
CA ARG A 36 51.45 -17.07 -30.71
C ARG A 36 51.37 -15.94 -29.71
N GLU A 37 51.83 -16.20 -28.48
CA GLU A 37 51.93 -15.15 -27.48
C GLU A 37 52.72 -13.97 -28.06
N PRO A 38 52.19 -12.74 -27.96
CA PRO A 38 52.85 -11.58 -28.51
C PRO A 38 54.22 -11.36 -27.83
N PRO A 39 55.26 -11.00 -28.60
CA PRO A 39 56.60 -10.77 -28.04
C PRO A 39 56.59 -9.61 -27.03
N PRO A 40 57.50 -9.60 -26.05
CA PRO A 40 57.65 -8.44 -25.18
C PRO A 40 57.97 -7.15 -25.96
N GLY A 41 57.47 -6.01 -25.50
CA GLY A 41 57.65 -4.73 -26.19
C GLY A 41 57.51 -3.51 -25.29
N THR A 42 57.23 -2.36 -25.91
CA THR A 42 56.98 -1.08 -25.22
C THR A 42 55.57 -0.60 -25.52
N LEU A 43 54.84 -0.17 -24.49
CA LEU A 43 53.49 0.36 -24.65
C LEU A 43 53.54 1.79 -25.24
N HIS A 44 52.92 2.01 -26.39
CA HIS A 44 52.83 3.33 -27.03
C HIS A 44 51.55 4.06 -26.62
N SER A 45 50.39 3.42 -26.77
CA SER A 45 49.11 4.03 -26.43
C SER A 45 48.13 3.04 -25.82
N VAL A 46 47.21 3.58 -25.01
CA VAL A 46 46.05 2.86 -24.47
C VAL A 46 44.82 3.69 -24.78
N THR A 47 43.81 3.07 -25.37
CA THR A 47 42.51 3.69 -25.65
C THR A 47 41.39 2.83 -25.07
N VAL A 48 40.22 3.45 -24.85
CA VAL A 48 39.04 2.77 -24.31
C VAL A 48 37.84 3.08 -25.21
N LYS A 49 37.03 2.07 -25.47
CA LYS A 49 35.75 2.16 -26.19
C LYS A 49 34.64 1.52 -25.37
N GLY A 50 33.41 1.95 -25.63
CA GLY A 50 32.20 1.40 -25.00
C GLY A 50 31.87 1.98 -23.62
N ASN A 51 32.78 2.76 -23.03
CA ASN A 51 32.55 3.46 -21.78
C ASN A 51 31.51 4.59 -21.95
N GLN A 52 30.67 4.78 -20.94
CA GLN A 52 29.59 5.77 -20.92
C GLN A 52 29.61 6.55 -19.60
N LEU A 53 29.59 5.84 -18.47
CA LEU A 53 29.58 6.38 -17.13
C LEU A 53 30.98 6.77 -16.66
N TYR A 54 31.98 5.95 -16.98
CA TYR A 54 33.36 6.17 -16.55
C TYR A 54 34.19 6.78 -17.67
N THR A 55 35.13 7.65 -17.33
CA THR A 55 36.00 8.26 -18.35
C THR A 55 37.07 7.27 -18.80
N SER A 56 37.50 7.36 -20.05
CA SER A 56 38.59 6.53 -20.57
C SER A 56 39.87 6.71 -19.75
N ALA A 57 40.15 7.92 -19.26
CA ALA A 57 41.32 8.20 -18.44
C ALA A 57 41.27 7.47 -17.08
N ASP A 58 40.11 7.41 -16.44
CA ASP A 58 39.94 6.69 -15.18
C ASP A 58 40.05 5.17 -15.39
N ILE A 59 39.49 4.64 -16.47
CA ILE A 59 39.60 3.21 -16.82
C ILE A 59 41.06 2.85 -17.10
N ILE A 60 41.78 3.68 -17.85
CA ILE A 60 43.22 3.46 -18.12
C ILE A 60 44.01 3.50 -16.81
N ARG A 61 43.72 4.46 -15.92
CA ARG A 61 44.36 4.52 -14.59
C ARG A 61 44.10 3.25 -13.79
N GLU A 62 42.85 2.76 -13.78
CA GLU A 62 42.47 1.53 -13.07
C GLU A 62 43.17 0.31 -13.66
N SER A 63 43.31 0.22 -14.98
CA SER A 63 44.04 -0.89 -15.64
C SER A 63 45.51 -1.00 -15.19
N GLY A 64 46.10 0.09 -14.67
CA GLY A 64 47.50 0.17 -14.28
C GLY A 64 48.48 0.34 -15.44
N LEU A 65 48.00 0.37 -16.69
CA LEU A 65 48.84 0.54 -17.86
C LEU A 65 49.31 1.99 -18.03
N LYS A 66 50.60 2.17 -18.33
CA LYS A 66 51.22 3.49 -18.56
C LYS A 66 52.00 3.51 -19.87
N PRO A 67 51.74 4.48 -20.78
CA PRO A 67 52.58 4.66 -21.96
C PRO A 67 54.06 4.74 -21.62
N GLY A 68 54.90 4.12 -22.45
CA GLY A 68 56.35 3.99 -22.29
C GLY A 68 56.81 2.80 -21.45
N GLN A 69 55.92 2.05 -20.80
CA GLN A 69 56.30 0.91 -19.99
C GLN A 69 56.60 -0.35 -20.83
N HIS A 70 57.40 -1.26 -20.26
CA HIS A 70 57.59 -2.59 -20.82
C HIS A 70 56.27 -3.39 -20.73
N ILE A 71 55.88 -4.05 -21.81
CA ILE A 71 54.62 -4.79 -21.91
C ILE A 71 54.85 -6.23 -22.38
N THR A 72 54.07 -7.15 -21.81
CA THR A 72 54.01 -8.57 -22.18
C THR A 72 52.55 -9.00 -22.22
N ALA A 73 52.25 -10.12 -22.88
CA ALA A 73 50.92 -10.72 -22.88
C ALA A 73 50.33 -10.85 -21.46
N GLY A 74 51.16 -11.27 -20.49
CA GLY A 74 50.76 -11.42 -19.10
C GLY A 74 50.38 -10.09 -18.42
N ILE A 75 51.05 -8.99 -18.74
CA ILE A 75 50.69 -7.66 -18.18
C ILE A 75 49.37 -7.16 -18.78
N ILE A 76 49.14 -7.40 -20.07
CA ILE A 76 47.88 -7.04 -20.73
C ILE A 76 46.71 -7.82 -20.11
N GLU A 77 46.87 -9.15 -19.95
CA GLU A 77 45.88 -10.01 -19.30
C GLU A 77 45.63 -9.59 -17.85
N GLN A 78 46.68 -9.28 -17.09
CA GLN A 78 46.53 -8.77 -15.72
C GLN A 78 45.76 -7.45 -15.68
N ALA A 79 45.99 -6.54 -16.63
CA ALA A 79 45.28 -5.27 -16.71
C ALA A 79 43.80 -5.47 -17.07
N ARG A 80 43.49 -6.33 -18.05
CA ARG A 80 42.12 -6.73 -18.40
C ARG A 80 41.42 -7.35 -17.20
N LYS A 81 42.05 -8.34 -16.56
CA LYS A 81 41.53 -9.00 -15.37
C LYS A 81 41.29 -8.02 -14.22
N LYS A 82 42.20 -7.06 -14.00
CA LYS A 82 42.03 -6.03 -12.98
C LYS A 82 40.76 -5.19 -13.23
N LEU A 83 40.50 -4.82 -14.48
CA LEU A 83 39.26 -4.12 -14.85
C LEU A 83 38.01 -5.01 -14.65
N GLN A 84 38.07 -6.29 -15.03
CA GLN A 84 36.96 -7.24 -14.81
C GLN A 84 36.68 -7.45 -13.31
N ASP A 85 37.72 -7.61 -12.50
CA ASP A 85 37.64 -7.81 -11.05
C ASP A 85 37.08 -6.57 -10.31
N THR A 86 36.95 -5.41 -10.98
CA THR A 86 36.20 -4.26 -10.42
C THR A 86 34.70 -4.54 -10.30
N GLU A 87 34.18 -5.48 -11.11
CA GLU A 87 32.76 -5.80 -11.31
C GLU A 87 31.89 -4.60 -11.76
N LEU A 88 32.53 -3.51 -12.21
CA LEU A 88 31.84 -2.34 -12.77
C LEU A 88 31.45 -2.55 -14.23
N PHE A 89 32.03 -3.56 -14.87
CA PHE A 89 31.83 -3.91 -16.27
C PHE A 89 31.25 -5.32 -16.36
N ASN A 90 30.24 -5.50 -17.20
CA ASN A 90 29.71 -6.81 -17.58
C ASN A 90 30.68 -7.56 -18.49
N ASP A 91 31.46 -6.83 -19.29
CA ASP A 91 32.50 -7.38 -20.15
C ASP A 91 33.68 -6.42 -20.31
N VAL A 92 34.87 -6.97 -20.45
CA VAL A 92 36.11 -6.26 -20.76
C VAL A 92 36.91 -7.09 -21.75
N ALA A 93 37.00 -6.60 -22.98
CA ALA A 93 37.87 -7.13 -24.00
C ALA A 93 39.10 -6.24 -24.17
N ASP A 94 40.22 -6.82 -24.60
CA ASP A 94 41.33 -6.07 -25.16
C ASP A 94 41.58 -6.49 -26.60
N GLU A 95 41.93 -5.49 -27.40
CA GLU A 95 42.53 -5.64 -28.71
C GLU A 95 43.88 -4.92 -28.69
N TYR A 96 44.90 -5.51 -29.30
CA TYR A 96 46.19 -4.86 -29.41
C TYR A 96 46.76 -4.99 -30.81
N ARG A 97 47.48 -3.95 -31.22
CA ARG A 97 48.31 -3.93 -32.44
C ARG A 97 49.74 -3.70 -32.02
N PHE A 98 50.67 -4.34 -32.72
CA PHE A 98 52.10 -4.11 -32.50
C PHE A 98 52.89 -3.99 -33.79
N THR A 99 53.96 -3.21 -33.75
CA THR A 99 54.89 -3.06 -34.86
C THR A 99 55.94 -4.17 -34.83
N ALA A 100 56.20 -4.83 -35.96
CA ALA A 100 57.29 -5.80 -36.06
C ALA A 100 58.66 -5.10 -35.98
N GLY A 101 59.57 -5.60 -35.15
CA GLY A 101 60.92 -5.04 -34.98
C GLY A 101 61.64 -5.58 -33.74
N PRO A 102 62.90 -5.16 -33.51
CA PRO A 102 63.70 -5.61 -32.35
C PRO A 102 63.14 -5.13 -31.00
N THR A 103 62.36 -4.05 -30.98
CA THR A 103 61.58 -3.57 -29.84
C THR A 103 60.15 -3.23 -30.31
N PRO A 104 59.23 -4.20 -30.30
CA PRO A 104 57.85 -3.98 -30.74
C PRO A 104 57.16 -2.89 -29.91
N GLY A 105 56.50 -1.94 -30.57
CA GLY A 105 55.62 -0.96 -29.94
C GLY A 105 54.18 -1.45 -29.92
N TYR A 106 53.46 -1.28 -28.81
CA TYR A 106 52.09 -1.76 -28.61
C TYR A 106 51.08 -0.63 -28.52
N ASP A 107 49.98 -0.73 -29.27
CA ASP A 107 48.78 0.09 -29.11
C ASP A 107 47.64 -0.80 -28.64
N ILE A 108 47.10 -0.53 -27.45
CA ILE A 108 46.06 -1.34 -26.81
C ILE A 108 44.74 -0.57 -26.82
N THR A 109 43.66 -1.25 -27.17
CA THR A 109 42.28 -0.77 -27.04
C THR A 109 41.55 -1.68 -26.07
N PHE A 110 41.05 -1.14 -24.96
CA PHE A 110 40.06 -1.84 -24.13
C PHE A 110 38.66 -1.55 -24.68
N GLU A 111 37.89 -2.59 -24.95
CA GLU A 111 36.46 -2.48 -25.22
C GLU A 111 35.71 -2.92 -23.97
N VAL A 112 34.95 -2.01 -23.35
CA VAL A 112 34.23 -2.26 -22.10
C VAL A 112 32.73 -2.20 -22.32
N ALA A 113 32.00 -3.11 -21.66
CA ALA A 113 30.56 -3.03 -21.50
C ALA A 113 30.26 -2.76 -20.03
N GLU A 114 29.87 -1.54 -19.69
CA GLU A 114 29.54 -1.16 -18.31
C GLU A 114 28.31 -1.90 -17.77
N ASN A 115 28.30 -2.17 -16.46
CA ASN A 115 27.16 -2.80 -15.80
C ASN A 115 25.95 -1.84 -15.79
N GLN A 116 24.84 -2.28 -16.36
CA GLN A 116 23.62 -1.49 -16.48
C GLN A 116 22.70 -1.56 -15.26
N GLN A 117 22.88 -2.56 -14.39
CA GLN A 117 22.05 -2.72 -13.20
C GLN A 117 22.60 -1.87 -12.05
N LEU A 118 22.35 -0.57 -12.15
CA LEU A 118 22.85 0.44 -11.22
C LEU A 118 21.80 0.87 -10.20
N PHE A 119 22.18 0.91 -8.94
CA PHE A 119 21.32 1.31 -7.83
C PHE A 119 21.82 2.62 -7.22
N PRO A 120 20.92 3.55 -6.82
CA PRO A 120 21.32 4.70 -6.04
C PRO A 120 21.86 4.26 -4.67
N MET A 121 22.77 5.06 -4.11
CA MET A 121 23.27 4.86 -2.75
C MET A 121 22.42 5.59 -1.71
N ARG A 122 22.14 4.90 -0.60
CA ARG A 122 21.48 5.42 0.60
C ARG A 122 22.35 5.17 1.82
N PHE A 123 22.25 6.08 2.79
CA PHE A 123 23.08 6.08 3.99
C PHE A 123 22.17 6.23 5.20
N GLU A 124 22.16 5.26 6.10
CA GLU A 124 21.32 5.30 7.29
C GLU A 124 22.14 5.00 8.54
N ARG A 125 21.96 5.81 9.58
CA ARG A 125 22.56 5.60 10.91
C ARG A 125 24.11 5.53 10.91
N ILE A 126 24.76 6.10 9.89
CA ILE A 126 26.23 6.13 9.80
C ILE A 126 26.86 7.43 10.37
N GLY A 127 26.04 8.38 10.81
CA GLY A 127 26.52 9.64 11.42
C GLY A 127 27.03 10.69 10.42
N LEU A 128 26.96 10.42 9.12
CA LEU A 128 27.24 11.38 8.05
C LEU A 128 25.94 11.77 7.34
N SER A 129 25.85 13.03 6.92
CA SER A 129 24.82 13.44 5.96
C SER A 129 25.02 12.71 4.61
N PRO A 130 23.96 12.47 3.83
CA PRO A 130 24.09 11.82 2.52
C PRO A 130 25.10 12.51 1.58
N ASP A 131 25.15 13.84 1.60
CA ASP A 131 26.05 14.61 0.73
C ASP A 131 27.52 14.49 1.20
N ALA A 132 27.76 14.52 2.51
CA ALA A 132 29.09 14.29 3.07
C ALA A 132 29.59 12.85 2.80
N ALA A 133 28.70 11.86 2.88
CA ALA A 133 29.02 10.47 2.57
C ALA A 133 29.42 10.29 1.10
N ARG A 134 28.65 10.88 0.16
CA ARG A 134 28.99 10.87 -1.28
C ARG A 134 30.30 11.59 -1.57
N ALA A 135 30.50 12.77 -1.00
CA ALA A 135 31.72 13.55 -1.18
C ALA A 135 32.95 12.74 -0.72
N CYS A 136 32.87 12.09 0.44
CA CYS A 136 33.96 11.26 0.94
C CYS A 136 34.22 10.04 0.06
N LEU A 137 33.18 9.33 -0.40
CA LEU A 137 33.35 8.19 -1.31
C LEU A 137 34.03 8.60 -2.62
N LYS A 138 33.70 9.76 -3.15
CA LYS A 138 34.29 10.29 -4.38
C LYS A 138 35.80 10.49 -4.27
N GLU A 139 36.31 10.78 -3.07
CA GLU A 139 37.75 10.94 -2.80
C GLU A 139 38.46 9.60 -2.57
N HIS A 140 37.74 8.58 -2.11
CA HIS A 140 38.32 7.30 -1.66
C HIS A 140 38.07 6.12 -2.60
N VAL A 141 37.19 6.27 -3.59
CA VAL A 141 36.83 5.20 -4.54
C VAL A 141 37.24 5.60 -5.95
N ASP A 142 38.18 4.84 -6.52
CA ASP A 142 38.43 4.88 -7.96
C ASP A 142 37.20 4.43 -8.74
N LEU A 143 37.00 5.02 -9.93
CA LEU A 143 35.81 4.82 -10.77
C LEU A 143 34.50 5.06 -9.96
N TYR A 144 34.45 6.17 -9.21
CA TYR A 144 33.27 6.56 -8.47
C TYR A 144 32.08 6.88 -9.38
N SER A 145 30.88 6.49 -8.95
CA SER A 145 29.59 6.90 -9.53
C SER A 145 28.53 7.06 -8.44
N ASP A 146 27.55 7.95 -8.65
CA ASP A 146 26.41 8.12 -7.73
C ASP A 146 25.43 6.93 -7.77
N ARG A 147 25.52 6.09 -8.81
CA ARG A 147 24.80 4.82 -8.90
C ARG A 147 25.77 3.69 -9.17
N ILE A 148 25.66 2.62 -8.41
CA ILE A 148 26.66 1.54 -8.41
C ILE A 148 25.99 0.17 -8.62
N PRO A 149 26.70 -0.80 -9.20
CA PRO A 149 26.20 -2.18 -9.26
C PRO A 149 26.02 -2.79 -7.88
N GLY A 150 25.08 -3.73 -7.76
CA GLY A 150 24.83 -4.49 -6.54
C GLY A 150 25.70 -5.75 -6.39
N THR A 151 26.85 -5.80 -7.06
CA THR A 151 27.73 -6.97 -7.06
C THR A 151 28.64 -6.97 -5.82
N GLN A 152 29.05 -8.15 -5.35
CA GLN A 152 29.74 -8.27 -4.05
C GLN A 152 31.08 -7.51 -4.01
N GLY A 153 31.85 -7.52 -5.10
CA GLY A 153 33.11 -6.79 -5.19
C GLY A 153 32.93 -5.28 -5.11
N VAL A 154 31.89 -4.73 -5.75
CA VAL A 154 31.51 -3.31 -5.66
C VAL A 154 31.09 -2.97 -4.24
N LEU A 155 30.18 -3.75 -3.65
CA LEU A 155 29.69 -3.52 -2.29
C LEU A 155 30.83 -3.56 -1.27
N ASN A 156 31.74 -4.52 -1.38
CA ASN A 156 32.91 -4.63 -0.49
C ASN A 156 33.85 -3.43 -0.63
N ARG A 157 34.17 -3.01 -1.86
CA ARG A 157 35.04 -1.86 -2.13
C ARG A 157 34.46 -0.57 -1.56
N TYR A 158 33.19 -0.29 -1.83
CA TYR A 158 32.52 0.90 -1.31
C TYR A 158 32.31 0.83 0.21
N THR A 159 32.07 -0.35 0.77
CA THR A 159 31.97 -0.53 2.24
C THR A 159 33.31 -0.19 2.90
N ALA A 160 34.43 -0.67 2.35
CA ALA A 160 35.77 -0.38 2.87
C ALA A 160 36.07 1.13 2.83
N ALA A 161 35.73 1.80 1.73
CA ALA A 161 35.89 3.26 1.62
C ALA A 161 34.99 4.00 2.61
N MET A 162 33.71 3.62 2.72
CA MET A 162 32.78 4.22 3.68
C MET A 162 33.22 3.99 5.13
N GLN A 163 33.83 2.84 5.43
CA GLN A 163 34.39 2.54 6.74
C GLN A 163 35.50 3.52 7.13
N GLU A 164 36.36 3.95 6.18
CA GLU A 164 37.35 5.00 6.41
C GLU A 164 36.68 6.38 6.57
N CYS A 165 35.64 6.68 5.78
CA CYS A 165 34.89 7.93 5.88
C CYS A 165 34.29 8.18 7.28
N VAL A 166 33.75 7.14 7.93
CA VAL A 166 33.12 7.29 9.25
C VAL A 166 34.08 7.15 10.42
N LYS A 167 35.29 6.63 10.19
CA LYS A 167 36.25 6.24 11.23
C LYS A 167 36.66 7.39 12.14
N ALA A 168 36.81 8.59 11.57
CA ALA A 168 37.18 9.78 12.32
C ALA A 168 36.08 10.22 13.31
N GLY A 169 34.81 10.05 12.95
CA GLY A 169 33.67 10.42 13.80
C GLY A 169 33.23 9.32 14.76
N ASN A 170 33.26 8.06 14.33
CA ASN A 170 32.89 6.91 15.14
C ASN A 170 33.75 5.68 14.79
N PRO A 171 34.93 5.51 15.42
CA PRO A 171 35.87 4.44 15.09
C PRO A 171 35.36 3.03 15.43
N LYS A 172 34.31 2.92 16.27
CA LYS A 172 33.70 1.64 16.65
C LYS A 172 32.59 1.21 15.69
N LEU A 173 32.09 2.11 14.85
CA LEU A 173 31.02 1.82 13.92
C LEU A 173 31.51 0.86 12.82
N LYS A 174 30.85 -0.29 12.70
CA LYS A 174 31.03 -1.24 11.60
C LYS A 174 29.90 -1.10 10.61
N ILE A 175 30.23 -0.90 9.34
CA ILE A 175 29.28 -0.66 8.26
C ILE A 175 29.30 -1.83 7.30
N HIS A 176 28.13 -2.15 6.74
CA HIS A 176 28.01 -2.95 5.53
C HIS A 176 27.21 -2.20 4.46
N ALA A 177 27.33 -2.66 3.22
CA ALA A 177 26.45 -2.28 2.12
C ALA A 177 25.62 -3.49 1.67
N LEU A 178 24.30 -3.30 1.50
CA LEU A 178 23.41 -4.33 0.97
C LEU A 178 22.39 -3.74 0.00
N ILE A 179 21.79 -4.59 -0.84
CA ILE A 179 20.64 -4.19 -1.66
C ILE A 179 19.40 -4.16 -0.78
N SER A 180 18.85 -2.96 -0.58
CA SER A 180 17.64 -2.72 0.20
C SER A 180 16.41 -2.66 -0.69
N ASN A 181 15.31 -3.22 -0.19
CA ASN A 181 13.98 -3.25 -0.79
C ASN A 181 12.90 -2.62 0.11
N ASP A 182 13.31 -1.78 1.06
CA ASP A 182 12.40 -1.09 1.98
C ASP A 182 11.61 0.06 1.33
N ASP A 183 12.08 0.57 0.20
CA ASP A 183 11.28 1.38 -0.72
C ASP A 183 10.61 0.46 -1.78
N PRO A 184 9.27 0.37 -1.83
CA PRO A 184 8.58 -0.47 -2.80
C PRO A 184 8.73 0.03 -4.25
N GLN A 185 9.15 1.27 -4.47
CA GLN A 185 9.30 1.88 -5.80
C GLN A 185 10.73 1.78 -6.33
N GLN A 186 11.74 1.66 -5.45
CA GLN A 186 13.13 1.75 -5.87
C GLN A 186 14.09 0.95 -4.99
N LEU A 187 14.75 -0.05 -5.57
CA LEU A 187 15.88 -0.71 -4.92
C LEU A 187 17.07 0.25 -4.80
N ALA A 188 17.83 0.13 -3.72
CA ALA A 188 19.00 0.96 -3.44
C ALA A 188 20.12 0.15 -2.79
N VAL A 189 21.37 0.59 -2.95
CA VAL A 189 22.47 0.12 -2.10
C VAL A 189 22.43 0.91 -0.80
N LEU A 190 22.10 0.24 0.30
CA LEU A 190 22.03 0.81 1.63
C LEU A 190 23.33 0.57 2.39
N PHE A 191 23.98 1.66 2.78
CA PHE A 191 25.08 1.67 3.75
C PHE A 191 24.50 1.90 5.15
N ALA A 192 24.68 0.92 6.03
CA ALA A 192 24.15 0.95 7.38
C ALA A 192 25.06 0.22 8.37
N PRO A 193 24.90 0.45 9.69
CA PRO A 193 25.58 -0.34 10.70
C PRO A 193 25.30 -1.85 10.55
N GLU A 194 26.30 -2.69 10.77
CA GLU A 194 26.15 -4.17 10.87
C GLU A 194 25.19 -4.60 11.98
N THR A 195 25.08 -3.78 13.03
CA THR A 195 24.06 -3.99 14.06
C THR A 195 22.66 -3.80 13.46
N PRO A 196 21.74 -4.76 13.65
CA PRO A 196 20.36 -4.64 13.18
C PRO A 196 19.72 -3.32 13.62
N ALA A 197 18.82 -2.79 12.78
CA ALA A 197 18.06 -1.61 13.15
C ALA A 197 17.19 -1.89 14.38
N PRO A 198 17.20 -1.00 15.40
CA PRO A 198 16.31 -1.14 16.54
C PRO A 198 14.85 -1.02 16.07
N ALA A 199 13.96 -1.74 16.74
CA ALA A 199 12.53 -1.63 16.47
C ALA A 199 11.97 -0.31 17.03
N ILE A 200 10.98 0.26 16.35
CA ILE A 200 10.22 1.38 16.87
C ILE A 200 9.37 0.89 18.06
N SER A 201 9.64 1.41 19.24
CA SER A 201 8.93 1.08 20.47
C SER A 201 7.69 1.96 20.70
N GLN A 202 7.78 3.22 20.27
CA GLN A 202 6.74 4.21 20.47
C GLN A 202 6.88 5.33 19.44
N VAL A 203 5.75 5.88 19.02
CA VAL A 203 5.69 7.16 18.31
C VAL A 203 5.10 8.22 19.23
N VAL A 204 5.72 9.39 19.26
CA VAL A 204 5.24 10.59 19.95
C VAL A 204 5.07 11.69 18.92
N VAL A 205 3.95 12.41 18.98
CA VAL A 205 3.67 13.52 18.06
C VAL A 205 3.51 14.84 18.80
N SER A 206 3.84 15.93 18.13
CA SER A 206 3.70 17.30 18.64
C SER A 206 3.33 18.26 17.51
N GLY A 207 2.81 19.44 17.85
CA GLY A 207 2.48 20.49 16.87
C GLY A 207 1.12 20.33 16.18
N ASN A 208 0.50 19.15 16.28
CA ASN A 208 -0.84 18.90 15.75
C ASN A 208 -1.92 19.75 16.45
N GLN A 209 -2.76 20.44 15.69
CA GLN A 209 -3.93 21.18 16.21
C GLN A 209 -5.24 20.75 15.54
N ALA A 210 -5.20 20.46 14.24
CA ALA A 210 -6.36 20.09 13.44
C ALA A 210 -6.89 18.66 13.71
N VAL A 211 -6.01 17.75 14.10
CA VAL A 211 -6.33 16.36 14.43
C VAL A 211 -5.84 16.06 15.84
N ASP A 212 -6.68 15.42 16.66
CA ASP A 212 -6.34 15.11 18.04
C ASP A 212 -5.21 14.08 18.12
N THR A 213 -4.36 14.24 19.14
CA THR A 213 -3.18 13.37 19.36
C THR A 213 -3.57 11.90 19.50
N GLY A 214 -4.69 11.59 20.16
CA GLY A 214 -5.12 10.21 20.37
C GLY A 214 -5.47 9.49 19.07
N THR A 215 -6.14 10.16 18.15
CA THR A 215 -6.45 9.64 16.81
C THR A 215 -5.20 9.42 15.98
N ILE A 216 -4.25 10.36 15.99
CA ILE A 216 -2.96 10.20 15.30
C ILE A 216 -2.20 9.00 15.87
N LEU A 217 -2.06 8.94 17.20
CA LEU A 217 -1.30 7.88 17.87
C LEU A 217 -1.91 6.50 17.65
N ARG A 218 -3.25 6.36 17.67
CA ARG A 218 -3.91 5.08 17.36
C ARG A 218 -3.60 4.60 15.95
N ALA A 219 -3.66 5.49 14.96
CA ALA A 219 -3.41 5.13 13.56
C ALA A 219 -1.94 4.77 13.32
N VAL A 220 -1.00 5.59 13.80
CA VAL A 220 0.44 5.37 13.55
C VAL A 220 0.99 4.20 14.35
N ASN A 221 0.59 4.02 15.61
CA ASN A 221 1.17 2.96 16.47
C ASN A 221 0.76 1.55 16.01
N GLN A 222 -0.41 1.38 15.39
CA GLN A 222 -0.84 0.11 14.81
C GLN A 222 0.08 -0.40 13.69
N VAL A 223 0.78 0.52 13.01
CA VAL A 223 1.63 0.22 11.86
C VAL A 223 3.11 0.35 12.20
N ALA A 224 3.49 1.33 13.02
CA ALA A 224 4.89 1.66 13.31
C ALA A 224 5.52 0.77 14.39
N VAL A 225 4.78 0.44 15.46
CA VAL A 225 5.38 -0.23 16.62
C VAL A 225 5.82 -1.64 16.25
N GLY A 226 7.06 -2.00 16.61
CA GLY A 226 7.69 -3.27 16.27
C GLY A 226 8.44 -3.28 14.92
N VAL A 227 8.25 -2.25 14.08
CA VAL A 227 8.92 -2.15 12.80
C VAL A 227 10.40 -1.75 13.00
N PRO A 228 11.37 -2.42 12.35
CA PRO A 228 12.77 -1.99 12.36
C PRO A 228 12.91 -0.59 11.74
N LEU A 229 13.62 0.29 12.44
CA LEU A 229 13.83 1.68 12.02
C LEU A 229 14.52 1.75 10.64
N SER A 230 13.87 2.43 9.70
CA SER A 230 14.39 2.84 8.39
C SER A 230 13.75 4.19 8.07
N ASP A 231 14.52 5.12 7.51
CA ASP A 231 14.04 6.48 7.22
C ASP A 231 12.95 6.44 6.14
N THR A 232 13.16 5.61 5.11
CA THR A 232 12.19 5.36 4.04
C THR A 232 10.90 4.77 4.59
N ARG A 233 11.00 3.69 5.37
CA ARG A 233 9.80 3.02 5.89
C ARG A 233 9.04 3.91 6.85
N LEU A 234 9.73 4.65 7.70
CA LEU A 234 9.10 5.59 8.62
C LEU A 234 8.35 6.68 7.85
N LYS A 235 8.97 7.27 6.81
CA LYS A 235 8.28 8.23 5.93
C LYS A 235 7.02 7.65 5.33
N LEU A 236 7.08 6.45 4.76
CA LEU A 236 5.92 5.76 4.18
C LEU A 236 4.81 5.52 5.22
N ILE A 237 5.17 5.14 6.45
CA ILE A 237 4.21 4.95 7.53
C ILE A 237 3.55 6.28 7.91
N LEU A 238 4.31 7.35 8.10
CA LEU A 238 3.75 8.67 8.44
C LEU A 238 2.86 9.21 7.31
N ASP A 239 3.31 9.08 6.07
CA ASP A 239 2.56 9.48 4.89
C ASP A 239 1.26 8.68 4.74
N GLY A 240 1.30 7.36 4.99
CA GLY A 240 0.15 6.46 4.85
C GLY A 240 -0.83 6.48 6.03
N THR A 241 -0.38 6.86 7.24
CA THR A 241 -1.24 6.84 8.44
C THR A 241 -1.72 8.23 8.86
N ILE A 242 -0.88 9.27 8.73
CA ILE A 242 -1.21 10.61 9.24
C ILE A 242 -1.82 11.49 8.16
N ARG A 243 -1.26 11.52 6.94
CA ARG A 243 -1.81 12.39 5.87
C ARG A 243 -3.28 12.15 5.57
N PRO A 244 -3.80 10.91 5.53
CA PRO A 244 -5.23 10.69 5.28
C PRO A 244 -6.12 11.29 6.37
N LEU A 245 -5.70 11.27 7.63
CA LEU A 245 -6.42 11.88 8.75
C LEU A 245 -6.54 13.40 8.59
N TYR A 246 -5.44 14.04 8.17
CA TYR A 246 -5.40 15.48 7.91
C TYR A 246 -6.17 15.86 6.64
N ALA A 247 -6.04 15.08 5.57
CA ALA A 247 -6.81 15.27 4.34
C ALA A 247 -8.32 15.20 4.61
N ALA A 248 -8.77 14.27 5.46
CA ALA A 248 -10.16 14.19 5.90
C ALA A 248 -10.62 15.46 6.64
N LYS A 249 -9.72 16.20 7.29
CA LYS A 249 -10.01 17.48 7.96
C LYS A 249 -9.66 18.71 7.11
N GLY A 250 -9.28 18.53 5.84
CA GLY A 250 -9.00 19.62 4.91
C GLY A 250 -7.58 20.16 4.98
N TYR A 251 -6.62 19.39 5.48
CA TYR A 251 -5.22 19.80 5.64
C TYR A 251 -4.31 18.95 4.74
N ALA A 252 -4.47 19.06 3.43
CA ALA A 252 -3.73 18.23 2.46
C ALA A 252 -2.21 18.48 2.49
N ALA A 253 -1.80 19.70 2.87
CA ALA A 253 -0.41 20.13 2.92
C ALA A 253 0.25 19.90 4.30
N VAL A 254 -0.28 18.98 5.11
CA VAL A 254 0.37 18.56 6.35
C VAL A 254 1.80 18.09 6.07
N SER A 255 2.73 18.39 6.97
CA SER A 255 4.13 18.01 6.83
C SER A 255 4.74 17.58 8.16
N PHE A 256 5.88 16.90 8.06
CA PHE A 256 6.64 16.38 9.20
C PHE A 256 8.01 17.10 9.23
N PRO A 257 8.06 18.39 9.59
CA PRO A 257 9.28 19.20 9.48
C PRO A 257 10.45 18.66 10.29
N LYS A 258 10.17 17.88 11.35
CA LYS A 258 11.19 17.31 12.21
C LYS A 258 10.80 15.90 12.62
N VAL A 259 11.70 14.95 12.41
CA VAL A 259 11.59 13.57 12.86
C VAL A 259 12.87 13.22 13.57
N GLU A 260 12.79 12.95 14.86
CA GLU A 260 13.93 12.59 15.71
C GLU A 260 13.73 11.21 16.32
N THR A 261 14.83 10.55 16.65
CA THR A 261 14.81 9.26 17.35
C THR A 261 15.62 9.36 18.63
N GLU A 262 15.13 8.71 19.68
CA GLU A 262 15.87 8.53 20.92
C GLU A 262 15.78 7.08 21.40
N PRO A 263 16.81 6.54 22.08
CA PRO A 263 16.72 5.22 22.70
C PRO A 263 15.58 5.15 23.72
N SER A 264 14.83 4.05 23.70
CA SER A 264 13.86 3.76 24.75
C SER A 264 14.57 3.47 26.07
N LYS A 265 13.97 3.89 27.19
CA LYS A 265 14.46 3.54 28.54
C LYS A 265 13.96 2.18 29.01
N ASP A 266 12.83 1.72 28.46
CA ASP A 266 12.10 0.55 28.96
C ASP A 266 12.40 -0.72 28.17
N ASN A 267 12.96 -0.59 26.96
CA ASN A 267 13.26 -1.70 26.07
C ASN A 267 14.40 -1.36 25.10
N LEU A 268 14.81 -2.35 24.29
CA LEU A 268 15.88 -2.21 23.29
C LEU A 268 15.45 -1.47 22.01
N GLY A 269 14.27 -0.84 22.00
CA GLY A 269 13.75 -0.11 20.86
C GLY A 269 14.08 1.38 20.89
N VAL A 270 13.52 2.11 19.93
CA VAL A 270 13.64 3.57 19.81
C VAL A 270 12.28 4.24 19.92
N ILE A 271 12.25 5.46 20.45
CA ILE A 271 11.09 6.33 20.44
C ILE A 271 11.26 7.29 19.27
N VAL A 272 10.26 7.36 18.39
CA VAL A 272 10.22 8.28 17.26
C VAL A 272 9.41 9.51 17.65
N LYS A 273 10.03 10.69 17.61
CA LYS A 273 9.40 11.99 17.87
C LYS A 273 9.13 12.69 16.56
N VAL A 274 7.86 12.87 16.23
CA VAL A 274 7.40 13.51 15.00
C VAL A 274 6.82 14.88 15.34
N GLN A 275 7.43 15.94 14.84
CA GLN A 275 6.81 17.25 14.82
C GLN A 275 5.91 17.33 13.59
N ILE A 276 4.64 17.67 13.80
CA ILE A 276 3.64 17.84 12.75
C ILE A 276 3.40 19.33 12.55
N ALA A 277 3.35 19.74 11.29
CA ALA A 277 2.83 21.03 10.88
C ALA A 277 1.60 20.80 10.01
N ASP A 278 0.43 21.19 10.52
CA ASP A 278 -0.88 20.96 9.89
C ASP A 278 -0.95 21.49 8.45
N GLY A 279 -0.22 22.58 8.17
CA GLY A 279 -0.28 23.27 6.89
C GLY A 279 -1.55 24.12 6.75
N PRO A 280 -1.76 24.77 5.60
CA PRO A 280 -2.93 25.57 5.34
C PRO A 280 -4.21 24.72 5.28
N ALA A 281 -5.27 25.20 5.93
CA ALA A 281 -6.60 24.63 5.80
C ALA A 281 -7.20 24.90 4.42
N PHE A 282 -7.79 23.87 3.83
CA PHE A 282 -8.59 23.95 2.64
C PHE A 282 -10.03 24.28 3.01
N LYS A 283 -10.72 24.94 2.09
CA LYS A 283 -12.13 25.31 2.23
C LYS A 283 -13.00 24.42 1.37
N PHE A 284 -14.28 24.35 1.67
CA PHE A 284 -15.25 23.81 0.72
C PHE A 284 -15.22 24.63 -0.57
N GLY A 285 -15.03 23.94 -1.70
CA GLY A 285 -15.15 24.50 -3.03
C GLY A 285 -16.57 24.38 -3.55
N THR A 286 -16.71 23.98 -4.81
CA THR A 286 -18.00 23.74 -5.45
C THR A 286 -18.65 22.46 -4.90
N ILE A 287 -19.95 22.52 -4.60
CA ILE A 287 -20.75 21.35 -4.21
C ILE A 287 -21.72 21.02 -5.34
N ARG A 288 -21.59 19.81 -5.89
CA ARG A 288 -22.35 19.33 -7.05
C ARG A 288 -23.19 18.12 -6.70
N PHE A 289 -24.37 18.02 -7.30
CA PHE A 289 -25.19 16.83 -7.27
C PHE A 289 -25.33 16.26 -8.68
N ARG A 290 -25.28 14.93 -8.79
CA ARG A 290 -25.51 14.18 -10.03
C ARG A 290 -26.53 13.09 -9.77
N GLY A 291 -27.36 12.80 -10.77
CA GLY A 291 -28.42 11.79 -10.68
C GLY A 291 -29.82 12.38 -10.80
N SER A 292 -30.82 11.52 -10.70
CA SER A 292 -32.25 11.87 -10.71
C SER A 292 -32.87 11.57 -9.33
N GLY A 293 -34.15 11.92 -9.12
CA GLY A 293 -34.95 11.44 -7.99
C GLY A 293 -35.22 12.44 -6.86
N MET A 294 -34.54 13.59 -6.81
CA MET A 294 -34.86 14.71 -5.91
C MET A 294 -34.50 16.04 -6.56
N GLU A 295 -35.25 17.09 -6.23
CA GLU A 295 -35.01 18.45 -6.71
C GLU A 295 -33.75 19.04 -6.05
N GLU A 296 -32.80 19.51 -6.87
CA GLU A 296 -31.47 19.89 -6.37
C GLU A 296 -31.54 21.03 -5.33
N ASP A 297 -32.47 21.96 -5.48
CA ASP A 297 -32.66 23.08 -4.55
C ASP A 297 -33.12 22.62 -3.16
N VAL A 298 -33.96 21.60 -3.09
CA VAL A 298 -34.39 20.99 -1.82
C VAL A 298 -33.20 20.35 -1.12
N ILE A 299 -32.36 19.61 -1.85
CA ILE A 299 -31.15 19.00 -1.28
C ILE A 299 -30.18 20.09 -0.81
N ARG A 300 -29.94 21.12 -1.64
CA ARG A 300 -29.03 22.23 -1.32
C ARG A 300 -29.43 22.96 -0.03
N SER A 301 -30.73 23.13 0.22
CA SER A 301 -31.23 23.79 1.43
C SER A 301 -30.89 23.06 2.74
N THR A 302 -30.58 21.76 2.66
CA THR A 302 -30.30 20.90 3.82
C THR A 302 -28.82 20.69 4.11
N ILE A 303 -27.91 21.21 3.27
CA ILE A 303 -26.47 21.01 3.42
C ILE A 303 -25.96 21.80 4.65
N PRO A 304 -25.29 21.15 5.62
CA PRO A 304 -24.82 21.82 6.84
C PRO A 304 -23.50 22.61 6.65
N PHE A 305 -23.05 22.78 5.40
CA PHE A 305 -21.81 23.47 5.03
C PHE A 305 -21.98 24.17 3.68
N LYS A 306 -21.13 25.16 3.42
CA LYS A 306 -21.19 26.02 2.23
C LYS A 306 -19.80 26.28 1.66
N PRO A 307 -19.69 26.58 0.36
CA PRO A 307 -18.44 27.03 -0.24
C PRO A 307 -17.77 28.15 0.57
N GLY A 308 -16.46 28.09 0.73
CA GLY A 308 -15.65 29.03 1.50
C GLY A 308 -15.53 28.74 3.00
N ALA A 309 -16.37 27.88 3.58
CA ALA A 309 -16.19 27.40 4.96
C ALA A 309 -15.01 26.41 5.05
N PRO A 310 -14.35 26.23 6.21
CA PRO A 310 -13.32 25.21 6.37
C PRO A 310 -13.85 23.83 5.99
N TYR A 311 -13.08 23.08 5.19
CA TYR A 311 -13.46 21.74 4.78
C TYR A 311 -13.47 20.78 5.98
N ASP A 312 -14.46 19.91 6.03
CA ASP A 312 -14.54 18.82 6.99
C ASP A 312 -15.21 17.61 6.34
N GLY A 313 -14.40 16.58 6.05
CA GLY A 313 -14.85 15.36 5.40
C GLY A 313 -15.86 14.57 6.23
N GLU A 314 -15.89 14.76 7.54
CA GLU A 314 -16.90 14.15 8.41
C GLU A 314 -18.28 14.74 8.14
N LYS A 315 -18.36 16.06 7.91
CA LYS A 315 -19.63 16.70 7.49
C LYS A 315 -20.09 16.21 6.12
N VAL A 316 -19.13 15.98 5.22
CA VAL A 316 -19.40 15.44 3.87
C VAL A 316 -20.04 14.06 3.96
N ASP A 317 -19.46 13.16 4.77
CA ASP A 317 -19.96 11.79 4.94
C ASP A 317 -21.28 11.74 5.74
N ASN A 318 -21.40 12.52 6.81
CA ASN A 318 -22.65 12.61 7.58
C ASN A 318 -23.82 13.10 6.71
N PHE A 319 -23.57 14.07 5.82
CA PHE A 319 -24.58 14.52 4.87
C PHE A 319 -24.90 13.44 3.83
N ARG A 320 -23.90 12.69 3.32
CA ARG A 320 -24.12 11.53 2.44
C ARG A 320 -25.07 10.51 3.07
N LEU A 321 -24.81 10.15 4.32
CA LEU A 321 -25.64 9.21 5.08
C LEU A 321 -27.06 9.73 5.31
N SER A 322 -27.18 11.01 5.68
CA SER A 322 -28.48 11.66 5.89
C SER A 322 -29.31 11.69 4.60
N LEU A 323 -28.66 11.97 3.46
CA LEU A 323 -29.30 11.97 2.15
C LEU A 323 -29.77 10.55 1.76
N LEU A 324 -28.93 9.53 1.98
CA LEU A 324 -29.29 8.14 1.74
C LEU A 324 -30.48 7.69 2.60
N GLN A 325 -30.47 8.04 3.90
CA GLN A 325 -31.59 7.73 4.80
C GLN A 325 -32.87 8.44 4.37
N ASN A 326 -32.77 9.71 3.94
CA ASN A 326 -33.91 10.45 3.43
C ASN A 326 -34.55 9.75 2.22
N LEU A 327 -33.74 9.28 1.26
CA LEU A 327 -34.23 8.50 0.12
C LEU A 327 -34.96 7.22 0.58
N LYS A 328 -34.34 6.47 1.50
CA LYS A 328 -34.93 5.24 2.03
C LYS A 328 -36.27 5.47 2.74
N ARG A 329 -36.44 6.57 3.46
CA ARG A 329 -37.73 6.95 4.08
C ARG A 329 -38.86 7.16 3.07
N HIS A 330 -38.52 7.44 1.81
CA HIS A 330 -39.47 7.60 0.71
C HIS A 330 -39.65 6.31 -0.12
N GLY A 331 -39.37 5.14 0.44
CA GLY A 331 -39.53 3.85 -0.22
C GLY A 331 -38.37 3.43 -1.12
N MET A 332 -37.36 4.26 -1.33
CA MET A 332 -36.23 3.94 -2.21
C MET A 332 -35.19 3.08 -1.50
N LEU A 333 -35.50 1.80 -1.28
CA LEU A 333 -34.68 0.89 -0.46
C LEU A 333 -33.32 0.55 -1.10
N ASP A 334 -33.29 0.52 -2.44
CA ASP A 334 -32.08 0.26 -3.24
C ASP A 334 -31.29 1.53 -3.55
N ALA A 335 -31.63 2.66 -2.92
CA ALA A 335 -30.92 3.90 -3.11
C ALA A 335 -29.44 3.78 -2.75
N SER A 336 -28.58 4.45 -3.54
CA SER A 336 -27.17 4.65 -3.22
C SER A 336 -26.79 6.11 -3.39
N VAL A 337 -25.92 6.57 -2.49
CA VAL A 337 -25.32 7.91 -2.55
C VAL A 337 -23.81 7.72 -2.43
N LEU A 338 -23.11 8.05 -3.51
CA LEU A 338 -21.66 8.05 -3.56
C LEU A 338 -21.13 9.48 -3.47
N THR A 339 -19.94 9.65 -2.90
CA THR A 339 -19.31 10.95 -2.77
C THR A 339 -17.90 10.91 -3.33
N ASN A 340 -17.55 11.92 -4.13
CA ASN A 340 -16.21 12.13 -4.64
C ASN A 340 -15.73 13.52 -4.23
N SER A 341 -14.55 13.58 -3.61
CA SER A 341 -13.88 14.82 -3.23
C SER A 341 -12.68 15.04 -4.13
N ASP A 342 -12.57 16.22 -4.71
CA ASP A 342 -11.50 16.63 -5.63
C ASP A 342 -10.84 17.89 -5.10
N THR A 343 -9.51 17.85 -4.93
CA THR A 343 -8.75 18.93 -4.33
C THR A 343 -8.21 19.87 -5.40
N ASP A 344 -8.54 21.15 -5.29
CA ASP A 344 -7.93 22.24 -6.05
C ASP A 344 -6.87 22.92 -5.17
N ASP A 345 -5.61 22.54 -5.37
CA ASP A 345 -4.46 23.06 -4.63
C ASP A 345 -4.20 24.55 -4.88
N SER A 346 -4.55 25.05 -6.07
CA SER A 346 -4.32 26.45 -6.45
C SER A 346 -5.25 27.37 -5.67
N ASN A 347 -6.53 27.00 -5.57
CA ASN A 347 -7.54 27.75 -4.84
C ASN A 347 -7.65 27.33 -3.36
N ARG A 348 -6.95 26.27 -2.95
CA ARG A 348 -7.03 25.63 -1.63
C ARG A 348 -8.47 25.28 -1.26
N THR A 349 -9.16 24.65 -2.20
CA THR A 349 -10.55 24.22 -2.02
C THR A 349 -10.71 22.74 -2.31
N VAL A 350 -11.64 22.10 -1.61
CA VAL A 350 -12.08 20.73 -1.92
C VAL A 350 -13.47 20.79 -2.52
N ASN A 351 -13.58 20.42 -3.79
CA ASN A 351 -14.84 20.28 -4.51
C ASN A 351 -15.48 18.95 -4.14
N VAL A 352 -16.77 18.95 -3.84
CA VAL A 352 -17.51 17.75 -3.42
C VAL A 352 -18.60 17.45 -4.44
N THR A 353 -18.64 16.22 -4.94
CA THR A 353 -19.69 15.74 -5.83
C THR A 353 -20.43 14.58 -5.19
N TYR A 354 -21.74 14.72 -5.01
CA TYR A 354 -22.64 13.64 -4.61
C TYR A 354 -23.29 13.04 -5.85
N THR A 355 -23.15 11.73 -6.03
CA THR A 355 -23.84 10.98 -7.09
C THR A 355 -24.94 10.16 -6.44
N VAL A 356 -26.18 10.49 -6.75
CA VAL A 356 -27.39 9.87 -6.19
C VAL A 356 -28.00 8.93 -7.23
N THR A 357 -28.21 7.68 -6.83
CA THR A 357 -28.94 6.68 -7.61
C THR A 357 -30.13 6.23 -6.77
N PRO A 358 -31.36 6.69 -7.07
CA PRO A 358 -32.52 6.44 -6.20
C PRO A 358 -32.99 4.98 -6.17
N GLY A 359 -32.94 4.27 -7.31
CA GLY A 359 -33.60 2.97 -7.44
C GLY A 359 -35.12 3.09 -7.53
N ALA A 360 -35.82 1.97 -7.38
CA ALA A 360 -37.28 1.92 -7.43
C ALA A 360 -37.92 2.22 -6.07
N VAL A 361 -39.17 2.69 -6.09
CA VAL A 361 -39.96 2.94 -4.88
C VAL A 361 -40.65 1.65 -4.45
N TYR A 362 -40.29 1.17 -3.26
CA TYR A 362 -40.95 0.08 -2.58
C TYR A 362 -42.13 0.60 -1.78
N ASN A 363 -43.27 -0.07 -1.91
CA ASN A 363 -44.49 0.27 -1.19
C ASN A 363 -44.77 -0.75 -0.09
N PHE A 364 -45.31 -0.30 1.03
CA PHE A 364 -45.84 -1.18 2.05
C PHE A 364 -47.01 -1.98 1.45
N ALA A 365 -47.03 -3.29 1.70
CA ALA A 365 -48.07 -4.19 1.17
C ALA A 365 -48.85 -4.88 2.27
N LYS A 366 -48.16 -5.41 3.28
CA LYS A 366 -48.79 -6.20 4.34
C LYS A 366 -48.05 -6.11 5.67
N LEU A 367 -48.80 -6.13 6.76
CA LEU A 367 -48.30 -6.39 8.11
C LEU A 367 -48.48 -7.88 8.44
N ASP A 368 -47.44 -8.48 8.99
CA ASP A 368 -47.41 -9.84 9.53
C ASP A 368 -47.05 -9.76 11.02
N VAL A 369 -48.00 -10.13 11.89
CA VAL A 369 -47.85 -10.08 13.35
C VAL A 369 -47.76 -11.48 13.89
N GLN A 370 -46.69 -11.79 14.62
CA GLN A 370 -46.40 -13.12 15.14
C GLN A 370 -46.13 -13.10 16.64
N GLY A 371 -46.62 -14.12 17.34
CA GLY A 371 -46.32 -14.35 18.77
C GLY A 371 -47.17 -13.55 19.76
N LEU A 372 -48.28 -12.96 19.30
CA LEU A 372 -49.33 -12.40 20.15
C LEU A 372 -50.52 -13.35 20.26
N ASP A 373 -51.29 -13.20 21.34
CA ASP A 373 -52.56 -13.92 21.51
C ASP A 373 -53.68 -13.36 20.61
N ILE A 374 -54.78 -14.12 20.49
CA ILE A 374 -55.93 -13.80 19.63
C ILE A 374 -56.65 -12.49 19.98
N THR A 375 -56.46 -11.97 21.20
CA THR A 375 -57.04 -10.70 21.64
C THR A 375 -56.12 -9.51 21.43
N SER A 376 -54.80 -9.72 21.54
CA SER A 376 -53.78 -8.67 21.42
C SER A 376 -53.39 -8.37 19.96
N GLN A 377 -53.34 -9.40 19.10
CA GLN A 377 -52.94 -9.23 17.70
C GLN A 377 -53.86 -8.25 16.92
N PRO A 378 -55.20 -8.36 16.96
CA PRO A 378 -56.07 -7.43 16.25
C PRO A 378 -55.93 -5.98 16.73
N VAL A 379 -55.53 -5.77 17.99
CA VAL A 379 -55.29 -4.44 18.54
C VAL A 379 -54.03 -3.82 17.93
N ILE A 380 -52.94 -4.58 17.84
CA ILE A 380 -51.70 -4.13 17.16
C ILE A 380 -51.95 -3.83 15.69
N GLU A 381 -52.66 -4.72 14.98
CA GLU A 381 -53.02 -4.52 13.57
C GLU A 381 -53.89 -3.27 13.38
N LYS A 382 -54.80 -2.97 14.32
CA LYS A 382 -55.63 -1.76 14.28
C LYS A 382 -54.85 -0.47 14.59
N LEU A 383 -53.82 -0.55 15.44
CA LEU A 383 -52.96 0.59 15.77
C LEU A 383 -51.96 0.90 14.66
N TRP A 384 -51.67 -0.07 13.79
CA TRP A 384 -50.76 0.11 12.67
C TRP A 384 -51.29 1.17 11.68
N GLY A 385 -50.51 2.23 11.49
CA GLY A 385 -50.88 3.39 10.69
C GLY A 385 -50.49 3.34 9.21
N GLU A 386 -49.53 2.50 8.81
CA GLU A 386 -49.11 2.41 7.40
C GLU A 386 -50.14 1.70 6.54
N LYS A 387 -50.42 2.27 5.37
CA LYS A 387 -51.47 1.79 4.46
C LYS A 387 -50.85 1.09 3.26
N PRO A 388 -51.39 -0.06 2.82
CA PRO A 388 -50.92 -0.72 1.61
C PRO A 388 -50.91 0.23 0.40
N GLY A 389 -49.85 0.16 -0.41
CA GLY A 389 -49.64 0.99 -1.59
C GLY A 389 -48.95 2.33 -1.33
N HIS A 390 -48.67 2.70 -0.08
CA HIS A 390 -47.84 3.86 0.23
C HIS A 390 -46.35 3.52 0.23
N PRO A 391 -45.45 4.47 -0.10
CA PRO A 391 -44.00 4.26 -0.02
C PRO A 391 -43.60 3.78 1.37
N PHE A 392 -42.83 2.69 1.42
CA PHE A 392 -42.42 2.08 2.67
C PHE A 392 -41.32 2.89 3.36
N ASN A 393 -41.54 3.27 4.61
CA ASN A 393 -40.52 3.85 5.47
C ASN A 393 -39.90 2.76 6.37
N PRO A 394 -38.61 2.38 6.20
CA PRO A 394 -37.98 1.33 6.99
C PRO A 394 -37.80 1.69 8.48
N GLU A 395 -37.91 2.97 8.87
CA GLU A 395 -37.83 3.40 10.27
C GLU A 395 -39.19 3.31 10.99
N TYR A 396 -40.29 3.22 10.25
CA TYR A 396 -41.64 3.23 10.83
C TYR A 396 -41.93 2.03 11.75
N PRO A 397 -41.57 0.77 11.42
CA PRO A 397 -41.85 -0.38 12.30
C PRO A 397 -41.25 -0.23 13.70
N ASP A 398 -39.98 0.16 13.79
CA ASP A 398 -39.31 0.40 15.07
C ASP A 398 -39.93 1.58 15.83
N PHE A 399 -40.27 2.66 15.12
CA PHE A 399 -40.96 3.81 15.70
C PHE A 399 -42.32 3.41 16.29
N PHE A 400 -43.12 2.64 15.54
CA PHE A 400 -44.41 2.10 15.98
C PHE A 400 -44.25 1.25 17.25
N MET A 401 -43.27 0.34 17.27
CA MET A 401 -43.01 -0.51 18.42
C MET A 401 -42.61 0.27 19.68
N LYS A 402 -41.76 1.28 19.54
CA LYS A 402 -41.40 2.18 20.64
C LYS A 402 -42.62 2.91 21.18
N ARG A 403 -43.49 3.40 20.30
CA ARG A 403 -44.73 4.08 20.67
C ARG A 403 -45.69 3.17 21.43
N VAL A 404 -45.91 1.95 20.93
CA VAL A 404 -46.77 0.95 21.59
C VAL A 404 -46.25 0.63 23.00
N ALA A 405 -44.93 0.50 23.17
CA ALA A 405 -44.32 0.27 24.49
C ALA A 405 -44.49 1.48 25.44
N GLN A 406 -44.36 2.71 24.94
CA GLN A 406 -44.52 3.93 25.73
C GLN A 406 -45.97 4.19 26.17
N GLU A 407 -46.94 3.88 25.31
CA GLU A 407 -48.36 4.08 25.61
C GLU A 407 -48.89 3.04 26.62
N GLY A 408 -48.11 2.02 26.97
CA GLY A 408 -48.48 1.03 27.99
C GLY A 408 -49.74 0.24 27.66
N ILE A 409 -50.06 0.10 26.37
CA ILE A 409 -51.32 -0.49 25.87
C ILE A 409 -51.47 -1.96 26.30
N PHE A 410 -50.36 -2.63 26.58
CA PHE A 410 -50.33 -4.05 26.92
C PHE A 410 -49.41 -4.29 28.12
N ASP A 411 -49.93 -5.01 29.11
CA ASP A 411 -49.21 -5.28 30.35
C ASP A 411 -48.02 -6.26 30.19
N ASN A 412 -47.97 -7.02 29.08
CA ASN A 412 -47.04 -8.15 28.90
C ASN A 412 -46.67 -8.42 27.42
N LEU A 413 -46.15 -7.43 26.68
CA LEU A 413 -45.68 -7.65 25.29
C LEU A 413 -44.43 -8.55 25.19
N GLY A 414 -43.63 -8.64 26.26
CA GLY A 414 -42.35 -9.34 26.25
C GLY A 414 -41.31 -8.68 25.32
N ASP A 415 -40.23 -9.39 25.00
CA ASP A 415 -39.24 -8.94 24.01
C ASP A 415 -39.91 -8.88 22.61
N SER A 416 -39.64 -7.82 21.86
CA SER A 416 -40.14 -7.64 20.49
C SER A 416 -39.01 -7.38 19.48
N ARG A 417 -39.18 -7.86 18.25
CA ARG A 417 -38.27 -7.58 17.12
C ARG A 417 -39.08 -7.22 15.88
N THR A 418 -38.61 -6.25 15.11
CA THR A 418 -39.18 -5.94 13.78
C THR A 418 -38.23 -6.35 12.68
N ASP A 419 -38.79 -6.73 11.53
CA ASP A 419 -38.06 -6.99 10.30
C ASP A 419 -38.97 -6.69 9.10
N TYR A 420 -38.44 -6.73 7.88
CA TYR A 420 -39.27 -6.64 6.68
C TYR A 420 -38.69 -7.47 5.53
N THR A 421 -39.58 -8.00 4.69
CA THR A 421 -39.22 -8.65 3.44
C THR A 421 -39.61 -7.73 2.28
N ALA A 422 -38.64 -7.37 1.44
CA ALA A 422 -38.85 -6.58 0.23
C ALA A 422 -38.75 -7.48 -1.01
N ASP A 423 -39.80 -7.52 -1.82
CA ASP A 423 -39.81 -8.21 -3.11
C ASP A 423 -39.29 -7.26 -4.19
N SER A 424 -38.09 -7.52 -4.71
CA SER A 424 -37.44 -6.69 -5.73
C SER A 424 -38.14 -6.72 -7.10
N SER A 425 -39.04 -7.68 -7.34
CA SER A 425 -39.79 -7.77 -8.61
C SER A 425 -41.07 -6.94 -8.57
N THR A 426 -41.81 -7.01 -7.45
CA THR A 426 -43.06 -6.28 -7.27
C THR A 426 -42.90 -4.95 -6.56
N HIS A 427 -41.72 -4.70 -5.96
CA HIS A 427 -41.42 -3.56 -5.09
C HIS A 427 -42.42 -3.44 -3.94
N ASN A 428 -42.87 -4.57 -3.42
CA ASN A 428 -43.77 -4.64 -2.27
C ASN A 428 -43.02 -5.08 -1.02
N VAL A 429 -43.40 -4.50 0.12
CA VAL A 429 -42.80 -4.79 1.42
C VAL A 429 -43.81 -5.41 2.36
N THR A 430 -43.45 -6.57 2.91
CA THR A 430 -44.15 -7.15 4.05
C THR A 430 -43.36 -6.85 5.32
N VAL A 431 -44.00 -6.20 6.30
CA VAL A 431 -43.39 -5.92 7.61
C VAL A 431 -43.72 -7.08 8.54
N HIS A 432 -42.73 -7.56 9.27
CA HIS A 432 -42.87 -8.62 10.26
C HIS A 432 -42.64 -8.06 11.67
N LEU A 433 -43.64 -8.20 12.53
CA LEU A 433 -43.54 -7.89 13.96
C LEU A 433 -43.54 -9.20 14.75
N TYR A 434 -42.45 -9.48 15.45
CA TYR A 434 -42.29 -10.66 16.28
C TYR A 434 -42.37 -10.28 17.75
N PHE A 435 -43.24 -10.97 18.48
CA PHE A 435 -43.40 -10.84 19.92
C PHE A 435 -43.05 -12.16 20.59
N LYS A 436 -42.27 -12.12 21.67
CA LYS A 436 -41.90 -13.34 22.42
C LYS A 436 -43.04 -13.89 23.29
N GLY A 437 -44.16 -13.16 23.37
CA GLY A 437 -45.35 -13.53 24.13
C GLY A 437 -45.09 -13.42 25.64
N GLY A 438 -45.64 -12.39 26.27
CA GLY A 438 -45.85 -12.44 27.71
C GLY A 438 -47.09 -13.29 28.00
N GLU A 439 -46.94 -14.28 28.87
CA GLU A 439 -48.04 -15.07 29.44
C GLU A 439 -49.14 -14.11 29.95
N SER A 440 -50.37 -14.23 29.45
CA SER A 440 -51.48 -13.36 29.85
C SER A 440 -51.67 -13.38 31.37
N ALA A 441 -52.12 -12.28 31.98
CA ALA A 441 -52.38 -12.24 33.44
C ALA A 441 -53.34 -13.37 33.88
N ALA A 442 -54.28 -13.75 33.01
CA ALA A 442 -55.16 -14.90 33.22
C ALA A 442 -54.42 -16.24 33.22
N ASN A 443 -53.46 -16.43 32.31
CA ASN A 443 -52.63 -17.64 32.26
C ASN A 443 -51.62 -17.69 33.41
N ARG A 444 -51.04 -16.54 33.83
CA ARG A 444 -50.19 -16.44 35.02
C ARG A 444 -50.99 -16.76 36.29
N ALA A 445 -52.19 -16.18 36.45
CA ALA A 445 -53.08 -16.47 37.57
C ALA A 445 -53.58 -17.92 37.58
N LYS A 446 -53.84 -18.51 36.40
CA LYS A 446 -54.18 -19.92 36.26
C LYS A 446 -53.01 -20.82 36.66
N ARG A 447 -51.79 -20.51 36.22
CA ARG A 447 -50.58 -21.27 36.60
C ARG A 447 -50.25 -21.14 38.09
N GLU A 448 -50.42 -19.95 38.67
CA GLU A 448 -50.24 -19.72 40.11
C GLU A 448 -51.29 -20.47 40.94
N ARG A 449 -52.54 -20.56 40.46
CA ARG A 449 -53.57 -21.44 41.07
C ARG A 449 -53.21 -22.91 40.95
N GLU A 450 -52.83 -23.38 39.77
CA GLU A 450 -52.43 -24.78 39.54
C GLU A 450 -51.17 -25.17 40.33
N GLN A 451 -50.24 -24.24 40.55
CA GLN A 451 -49.06 -24.45 41.41
C GLN A 451 -49.43 -24.49 42.88
N LYS A 452 -50.34 -23.64 43.36
CA LYS A 452 -50.88 -23.73 44.73
C LYS A 452 -51.63 -25.04 44.99
N ASP A 453 -52.45 -25.47 44.04
CA ASP A 453 -53.23 -26.72 44.17
C ASP A 453 -52.30 -27.95 44.23
N LYS A 454 -51.22 -27.98 43.44
CA LYS A 454 -50.17 -29.01 43.52
C LYS A 454 -49.43 -28.99 44.86
N GLN A 455 -49.19 -27.80 45.43
CA GLN A 455 -48.51 -27.67 46.72
C GLN A 455 -49.39 -28.13 47.90
N THR A 456 -50.72 -28.09 47.75
CA THR A 456 -51.66 -28.61 48.74
C THR A 456 -51.97 -30.10 48.60
N SER A 457 -51.75 -30.72 47.44
CA SER A 457 -52.01 -32.17 47.25
C SER A 457 -50.89 -33.07 47.78
N ASP A 458 -49.66 -32.58 47.83
CA ASP A 458 -48.47 -33.36 48.25
C ASP A 458 -48.21 -33.33 49.77
N GLY A 459 -49.14 -32.74 50.54
CA GLY A 459 -48.99 -32.47 51.96
C GLY A 459 -49.96 -33.21 52.88
N ASN A 460 -50.20 -34.51 52.67
CA ASN A 460 -50.71 -35.36 53.76
C ASN A 460 -50.36 -36.85 53.56
N TRP A 461 -49.12 -37.22 53.92
CA TRP A 461 -48.80 -38.60 54.28
C TRP A 461 -48.18 -38.59 55.69
N SER A 462 -49.00 -38.93 56.69
CA SER A 462 -48.55 -39.18 58.06
C SER A 462 -48.20 -40.66 58.21
N PRO A 463 -47.04 -41.01 58.78
CA PRO A 463 -46.65 -42.41 58.95
C PRO A 463 -47.06 -42.91 60.33
N TRP A 464 -48.21 -43.58 60.43
CA TRP A 464 -48.54 -44.60 61.44
C TRP A 464 -49.63 -45.52 60.92
#